data_AF-A0A7J6BNY9-F1
#
_entry.id   AF-A0A7J6BNY9-F1
#
_cell.length_a   1.000
_cell.length_b   1.000
_cell.length_c   1.000
_cell.angle_alpha   90.00
_cell.angle_beta   90.00
_cell.angle_gamma   90.00
#
_symmetry.space_group_name_H-M   'P 1'
#
loop_
_entity.id
_entity.type
_entity.pdbx_description
1 polymer ?
#
loop_
_entity_poly.entity_id
_entity_poly.type
_entity_poly.pdbx_seq_one_letter_code
_entity_poly.pdbx_strand_id
1 'polypeptide(L)'
;MKLRKPIVEKMRRDRINSCIDQLKSLLEKEFHSHDPSAKLEKADILEMTVSFLKQQRQQQQLPQRDFNEGYSHCWRESVHFLTLHSTGGGSGRELQHLHNAQRASAAIGSTPPAPFSKLSMAGLQQLDIRRPVWRPW
;
A
#
# COMPACT_ATOMS: atom_id res chain seq x y z
N MET A 1 -26.47 25.52 32.23
CA MET A 1 -26.32 24.59 31.08
C MET A 1 -24.84 24.37 30.76
N LYS A 2 -24.39 23.11 30.78
CA LYS A 2 -23.32 22.52 29.93
C LYS A 2 -21.94 23.22 29.82
N LEU A 3 -21.17 23.21 30.91
CA LEU A 3 -19.71 23.53 30.93
C LEU A 3 -18.78 22.36 30.50
N ARG A 4 -19.31 21.18 30.15
CA ARG A 4 -18.48 20.04 29.68
C ARG A 4 -18.04 20.15 28.22
N LYS A 5 -18.85 20.79 27.38
CA LYS A 5 -18.55 21.02 25.96
C LYS A 5 -17.23 21.80 25.72
N PRO A 6 -16.89 22.87 26.47
CA PRO A 6 -15.63 23.61 26.24
C PRO A 6 -14.37 22.80 26.56
N ILE A 7 -14.40 21.88 27.53
CA ILE A 7 -13.23 21.05 27.88
C ILE A 7 -12.95 20.02 26.79
N VAL A 8 -14.00 19.34 26.29
CA VAL A 8 -13.87 18.35 25.21
C VAL A 8 -13.35 19.00 23.93
N GLU A 9 -13.84 20.20 23.60
CA GLU A 9 -13.36 20.94 22.45
C GLU A 9 -11.89 21.37 22.59
N LYS A 10 -11.48 21.79 23.80
CA LYS A 10 -10.07 22.09 24.10
C LYS A 10 -9.21 20.85 23.87
N MET A 11 -9.58 19.70 24.43
CA MET A 11 -8.83 18.44 24.22
C MET A 11 -8.75 18.05 22.74
N ARG A 12 -9.83 18.27 21.97
CA ARG A 12 -9.82 18.02 20.52
C ARG A 12 -8.80 18.92 19.82
N ARG A 13 -8.79 20.22 20.14
CA ARG A 13 -7.85 21.19 19.56
C ARG A 13 -6.40 20.86 19.94
N ASP A 14 -6.15 20.52 21.19
CA ASP A 14 -4.82 20.14 21.68
C ASP A 14 -4.32 18.89 20.96
N ARG A 15 -5.19 17.89 20.77
CA ARG A 15 -4.87 16.69 19.99
C ARG A 15 -4.53 17.03 18.53
N ILE A 16 -5.33 17.87 17.87
CA ILE A 16 -5.08 18.28 16.48
C ILE A 16 -3.73 19.00 16.37
N ASN A 17 -3.45 19.95 17.26
CA ASN A 17 -2.18 20.67 17.26
C ASN A 17 -0.99 19.74 17.49
N SER A 18 -1.09 18.82 18.46
CA SER A 18 -0.05 17.83 18.70
C SER A 18 0.22 16.94 17.49
N CYS A 19 -0.83 16.53 16.76
CA CYS A 19 -0.65 15.78 15.51
C CYS A 19 0.03 16.61 14.42
N ILE A 20 -0.27 17.90 14.30
CA ILE A 20 0.40 18.78 13.33
C ILE A 20 1.88 18.95 13.66
N ASP A 21 2.22 19.11 14.95
CA ASP A 21 3.62 19.21 15.38
C ASP A 21 4.38 17.89 15.15
N GLN A 22 3.73 16.75 15.36
CA GLN A 22 4.29 15.43 15.02
C GLN A 22 4.57 15.31 13.52
N LEU A 23 3.64 15.75 12.65
CA LEU A 23 3.85 15.76 11.20
C LEU A 23 5.04 16.62 10.81
N LYS A 24 5.18 17.81 11.41
CA LYS A 24 6.33 18.69 11.20
C LYS A 24 7.65 17.99 11.53
N SER A 25 7.72 17.30 12.67
CA SER A 25 8.93 16.56 13.08
C SER A 25 9.23 15.37 12.17
N LEU A 26 8.22 14.59 11.77
CA LEU A 26 8.41 13.43 10.90
C LEU A 26 8.91 13.82 9.50
N LEU A 27 8.45 14.96 8.97
CA LEU A 27 8.81 15.44 7.64
C LEU A 27 9.91 16.52 7.67
N GLU A 28 10.59 16.71 8.81
CA GLU A 28 11.56 17.79 9.00
C GLU A 28 12.61 17.84 7.87
N LYS A 29 13.14 16.69 7.45
CA LYS A 29 14.11 16.59 6.35
C LYS A 29 13.54 17.04 5.00
N GLU A 30 12.29 16.71 4.72
CA GLU A 30 11.62 17.09 3.47
C GLU A 30 11.40 18.61 3.43
N PHE A 31 11.02 19.22 4.57
CA PHE A 31 10.89 20.67 4.68
C PHE A 31 12.21 21.40 4.50
N HIS A 32 13.28 20.95 5.17
CA HIS A 32 14.61 21.57 5.02
C HIS A 32 15.16 21.44 3.60
N SER A 33 14.80 20.37 2.89
CA SER A 33 15.22 20.19 1.49
C SER A 33 14.54 21.18 0.54
N HIS A 34 13.33 21.64 0.88
CA HIS A 34 12.59 22.61 0.07
C HIS A 34 12.94 24.06 0.43
N ASP A 35 12.99 24.39 1.74
CA ASP A 35 13.47 25.68 2.25
C ASP A 35 13.95 25.54 3.71
N PRO A 36 15.27 25.57 3.97
CA PRO A 36 15.85 25.47 5.31
C PRO A 36 15.49 26.60 6.27
N SER A 37 15.02 27.74 5.75
CA SER A 37 14.75 28.97 6.51
C SER A 37 13.26 29.31 6.63
N ALA A 38 12.39 28.54 5.96
CA ALA A 38 10.97 28.79 5.93
C ALA A 38 10.33 28.62 7.32
N LYS A 39 9.57 29.62 7.72
CA LYS A 39 8.63 29.51 8.83
C LYS A 39 7.42 28.70 8.36
N LEU A 40 7.41 27.40 8.65
CA LEU A 40 6.32 26.51 8.26
C LEU A 40 5.00 26.91 8.93
N GLU A 41 4.03 27.36 8.12
CA GLU A 41 2.66 27.56 8.56
C GLU A 41 1.91 26.23 8.64
N LYS A 42 0.77 26.21 9.35
CA LYS A 42 -0.03 24.98 9.48
C LYS A 42 -0.54 24.48 8.13
N ALA A 43 -0.82 25.37 7.18
CA ALA A 43 -1.23 25.01 5.84
C ALA A 43 -0.09 24.29 5.11
N ASP A 44 1.13 24.85 5.14
CA ASP A 44 2.31 24.26 4.51
C ASP A 44 2.61 22.85 5.05
N ILE A 45 2.53 22.68 6.37
CA ILE A 45 2.77 21.38 7.01
C ILE A 45 1.79 20.32 6.46
N LEU A 46 0.51 20.68 6.36
CA LEU A 46 -0.53 19.77 5.87
C LEU A 46 -0.38 19.51 4.37
N GLU A 47 -0.07 20.53 3.57
CA GLU A 47 0.11 20.41 2.13
C GLU A 47 1.29 19.50 1.78
N MET A 48 2.45 19.75 2.40
CA MET A 48 3.64 18.92 2.23
C MET A 48 3.38 17.48 2.66
N THR A 49 2.70 17.28 3.79
CA THR A 49 2.34 15.93 4.26
C THR A 49 1.49 15.19 3.23
N VAL A 50 0.49 15.86 2.65
CA VAL A 50 -0.36 15.25 1.62
C VAL A 50 0.45 14.91 0.37
N SER A 51 1.31 15.83 -0.08
CA SER A 51 2.19 15.62 -1.23
C SER A 51 3.11 14.41 -1.02
N PHE A 52 3.80 14.37 0.13
CA PHE A 52 4.68 13.28 0.54
C PHE A 52 3.96 11.92 0.55
N LEU A 53 2.77 11.85 1.16
CA LEU A 53 2.00 10.60 1.20
C LEU A 53 1.54 10.14 -0.18
N LYS A 54 1.15 11.07 -1.08
CA LYS A 54 0.80 10.73 -2.47
C LYS A 54 2.01 10.14 -3.21
N GLN A 55 3.17 10.78 -3.07
CA GLN A 55 4.43 10.30 -3.67
C GLN A 55 4.79 8.91 -3.13
N GLN A 56 4.74 8.72 -1.81
CA GLN A 56 5.05 7.43 -1.19
C GLN A 56 4.11 6.31 -1.67
N ARG A 57 2.80 6.60 -1.80
CA ARG A 57 1.83 5.62 -2.33
C ARG A 57 2.07 5.28 -3.79
N GLN A 58 2.55 6.23 -4.60
CA GLN A 58 2.91 5.96 -5.99
C GLN A 58 4.18 5.11 -6.07
N GLN A 59 5.17 5.40 -5.21
CA GLN A 59 6.42 4.65 -5.17
C GLN A 59 6.22 3.20 -4.71
N GLN A 60 5.30 2.94 -3.78
CA GLN A 60 4.95 1.57 -3.35
C GLN A 60 4.27 0.73 -4.45
N GLN A 61 3.82 1.31 -5.56
CA GLN A 61 3.30 0.54 -6.70
C GLN A 61 4.39 0.10 -7.69
N LEU A 62 5.59 0.65 -7.60
CA LEU A 62 6.70 0.30 -8.50
C LEU A 62 7.18 -1.16 -8.34
N PRO A 63 7.36 -1.72 -7.11
CA PRO A 63 7.88 -3.08 -6.95
C PRO A 63 7.00 -4.16 -7.60
N GLN A 64 5.69 -3.91 -7.68
CA GLN A 64 4.72 -4.81 -8.31
C GLN A 64 4.85 -4.79 -9.84
N ARG A 65 5.11 -3.63 -10.45
CA ARG A 65 5.39 -3.55 -11.89
C ARG A 65 6.68 -4.27 -12.23
N ASP A 66 7.76 -3.97 -11.52
CA ASP A 66 9.08 -4.55 -11.78
C ASP A 66 9.05 -6.08 -11.62
N PHE A 67 8.35 -6.57 -10.59
CA PHE A 67 8.14 -8.01 -10.40
C PHE A 67 7.31 -8.65 -11.53
N ASN A 68 6.18 -8.04 -11.93
CA ASN A 68 5.32 -8.60 -12.97
C ASN A 68 6.02 -8.61 -14.33
N GLU A 69 6.80 -7.58 -14.63
CA GLU A 69 7.59 -7.47 -15.84
C GLU A 69 8.73 -8.50 -15.87
N GLY A 70 9.51 -8.61 -14.78
CA GLY A 70 10.58 -9.60 -14.64
C GLY A 70 10.05 -11.04 -14.71
N TYR A 71 8.93 -11.33 -14.03
CA TYR A 71 8.25 -12.62 -14.11
C TYR A 71 7.76 -12.92 -15.52
N SER A 72 7.10 -11.96 -16.18
CA SER A 72 6.61 -12.14 -17.56
C SER A 72 7.75 -12.35 -18.54
N HIS A 73 8.89 -11.67 -18.34
CA HIS A 73 10.09 -11.85 -19.16
C HIS A 73 10.68 -13.25 -18.98
N CYS A 74 10.95 -13.66 -17.73
CA CYS A 74 11.45 -15.00 -17.41
C CYS A 74 10.51 -16.11 -17.95
N TRP A 75 9.21 -15.91 -17.81
CA TRP A 75 8.19 -16.81 -18.31
C TRP A 75 8.26 -16.97 -19.84
N ARG A 76 8.26 -15.87 -20.59
CA ARG A 76 8.38 -15.89 -22.06
C ARG A 76 9.63 -16.62 -22.51
N GLU A 77 10.76 -16.34 -21.85
CA GLU A 77 12.04 -16.99 -22.16
C GLU A 77 11.99 -18.50 -21.89
N SER A 78 11.37 -18.91 -20.78
CA SER A 78 11.19 -20.32 -20.43
C SER A 78 10.35 -21.07 -21.47
N VAL A 79 9.23 -20.47 -21.89
CA VAL A 79 8.36 -21.04 -22.94
C VAL A 79 9.09 -21.10 -24.29
N HIS A 80 9.87 -20.07 -24.63
CA HIS A 80 10.65 -20.03 -25.86
C HIS A 80 11.70 -21.15 -25.90
N PHE A 81 12.49 -21.29 -24.83
CA PHE A 81 13.50 -22.33 -24.70
C PHE A 81 12.90 -23.74 -24.83
N LEU A 82 11.80 -24.01 -24.13
CA LEU A 82 11.09 -25.29 -24.21
C LEU A 82 10.49 -25.53 -25.59
N THR A 83 9.99 -24.49 -26.27
CA THR A 83 9.45 -24.62 -27.62
C THR A 83 10.54 -24.96 -28.63
N LEU A 84 11.74 -24.37 -28.50
CA LEU A 84 12.89 -24.69 -29.37
C LEU A 84 13.47 -26.07 -29.09
N HIS A 85 13.49 -26.53 -27.84
CA HIS A 85 14.19 -27.75 -27.43
C HIS A 85 13.27 -28.97 -27.23
N SER A 86 11.95 -28.84 -27.32
CA SER A 86 11.06 -29.99 -27.12
C SER A 86 10.98 -30.85 -28.38
N THR A 87 11.56 -32.04 -28.29
CA THR A 87 11.46 -33.11 -29.30
C THR A 87 10.08 -33.80 -29.33
N GLY A 88 9.09 -33.27 -28.58
CA GLY A 88 7.76 -33.83 -28.44
C GLY A 88 6.69 -32.81 -28.06
N GLY A 89 6.48 -31.80 -28.92
CA GLY A 89 5.22 -31.08 -29.21
C GLY A 89 4.27 -30.48 -28.15
N GLY A 90 4.34 -30.88 -26.87
CA GLY A 90 3.27 -30.61 -25.88
C GLY A 90 3.62 -29.61 -24.78
N SER A 91 4.88 -29.50 -24.38
CA SER A 91 5.26 -28.84 -23.12
C SER A 91 5.02 -27.32 -23.10
N GLY A 92 5.21 -26.61 -24.22
CA GLY A 92 5.02 -25.16 -24.29
C GLY A 92 3.55 -24.71 -24.16
N ARG A 93 2.60 -25.53 -24.63
CA ARG A 93 1.17 -25.20 -24.60
C ARG A 93 0.58 -25.31 -23.20
N GLU A 94 0.93 -26.38 -22.48
CA GLU A 94 0.46 -26.62 -21.10
C GLU A 94 0.91 -25.51 -20.15
N LEU A 95 2.18 -25.08 -20.28
CA LEU A 95 2.70 -23.93 -19.55
C LEU A 95 1.93 -22.66 -19.88
N GLN A 96 1.69 -22.35 -21.16
CA GLN A 96 0.94 -21.17 -21.58
C GLN A 96 -0.45 -21.09 -20.93
N HIS A 97 -1.13 -22.24 -20.78
CA HIS A 97 -2.42 -22.33 -20.10
C HIS A 97 -2.31 -22.01 -18.59
N LEU A 98 -1.30 -22.54 -17.90
CA LEU A 98 -1.06 -22.25 -16.49
C LEU A 98 -0.80 -20.76 -16.23
N HIS A 99 -0.02 -20.10 -17.08
CA HIS A 99 0.23 -18.66 -16.98
C HIS A 99 -1.03 -17.82 -17.17
N ASN A 100 -1.86 -18.16 -18.16
CA ASN A 100 -3.12 -17.45 -18.41
C ASN A 100 -4.10 -17.61 -17.25
N ALA A 101 -4.17 -18.80 -16.65
CA ALA A 101 -4.97 -19.06 -15.45
C ALA A 101 -4.47 -18.24 -14.24
N GLN A 102 -3.15 -18.14 -14.06
CA GLN A 102 -2.55 -17.36 -12.99
C GLN A 102 -2.79 -15.85 -13.14
N ARG A 103 -2.75 -15.33 -14.38
CA ARG A 103 -3.07 -13.93 -14.69
C ARG A 103 -4.55 -13.60 -14.48
N ALA A 104 -5.45 -14.54 -14.81
CA ALA A 104 -6.88 -14.40 -14.54
C ALA A 104 -7.17 -14.32 -13.03
N SER A 105 -6.48 -15.11 -12.20
CA SER A 105 -6.58 -15.03 -10.73
C SER A 105 -6.04 -13.71 -10.15
N ALA A 106 -4.92 -13.20 -10.68
CA ALA A 106 -4.33 -11.95 -10.22
C ALA A 106 -5.22 -10.71 -10.50
N ALA A 107 -6.14 -10.78 -11.46
CA ALA A 107 -7.05 -9.69 -11.80
C ALA A 107 -8.27 -9.58 -10.85
N ILE A 108 -8.56 -10.62 -10.04
CA ILE A 108 -9.78 -10.70 -9.21
C ILE A 108 -9.49 -10.44 -7.72
N GLY A 109 -8.23 -10.51 -7.27
CA GLY A 109 -7.91 -10.25 -5.88
C GLY A 109 -6.42 -10.18 -5.62
N SER A 110 -6.00 -9.10 -4.98
CA SER A 110 -4.64 -8.82 -4.55
C SER A 110 -4.13 -9.83 -3.50
N THR A 111 -3.67 -11.00 -3.93
CA THR A 111 -2.82 -11.87 -3.10
C THR A 111 -1.71 -12.48 -3.96
N PRO A 112 -0.43 -12.22 -3.64
CA PRO A 112 0.66 -12.97 -4.28
C PRO A 112 0.53 -14.45 -3.90
N PRO A 113 0.85 -15.40 -4.80
CA PRO A 113 0.96 -16.80 -4.43
C PRO A 113 2.15 -16.93 -3.45
N ALA A 114 1.85 -17.04 -2.16
CA ALA A 114 2.85 -17.41 -1.17
C ALA A 114 3.42 -18.79 -1.55
N PRO A 115 4.74 -19.00 -1.44
CA PRO A 115 5.31 -20.33 -1.60
C PRO A 115 4.69 -21.23 -0.52
N PHE A 116 4.20 -22.38 -0.98
CA PHE A 116 3.56 -23.41 -0.16
C PHE A 116 4.38 -23.71 1.09
N SER A 117 3.69 -23.70 2.23
CA SER A 117 3.93 -24.44 3.48
C SER A 117 3.80 -23.53 4.70
N LYS A 118 2.61 -23.43 5.31
CA LYS A 118 2.43 -23.42 6.78
C LYS A 118 1.05 -23.97 7.14
N LEU A 119 1.06 -24.97 8.03
CA LEU A 119 -0.11 -25.59 8.65
C LEU A 119 -1.01 -24.53 9.32
N SER A 120 -2.31 -24.77 9.20
CA SER A 120 -3.40 -24.06 9.89
C SER A 120 -3.33 -24.27 11.40
N MET A 121 -3.40 -23.18 12.16
CA MET A 121 -3.88 -23.19 13.54
C MET A 121 -4.66 -21.91 13.88
N ALA A 122 -5.71 -22.14 14.66
CA ALA A 122 -6.45 -21.21 15.50
C ALA A 122 -7.47 -20.29 14.80
N GLY A 123 -8.72 -20.75 14.85
CA GLY A 123 -9.88 -19.86 14.82
C GLY A 123 -10.02 -19.12 16.15
N LEU A 124 -10.15 -17.80 16.06
CA LEU A 124 -10.98 -17.00 16.95
C LEU A 124 -11.65 -15.93 16.08
N GLN A 125 -12.96 -16.08 15.89
CA GLN A 125 -13.79 -15.20 15.09
C GLN A 125 -13.86 -13.81 15.72
N GLN A 126 -13.18 -12.92 15.03
CA GLN A 126 -13.30 -11.47 14.95
C GLN A 126 -14.69 -10.94 15.34
N LEU A 127 -14.74 -10.22 16.47
CA LEU A 127 -15.85 -9.35 16.85
C LEU A 127 -16.08 -8.31 15.74
N ASP A 128 -17.31 -8.30 15.22
CA ASP A 128 -17.86 -7.29 14.32
C ASP A 128 -17.83 -5.91 14.99
N ILE A 129 -16.71 -5.18 14.81
CA ILE A 129 -16.64 -3.76 15.15
C ILE A 129 -17.22 -3.01 13.97
N ARG A 130 -18.55 -2.88 14.00
CA ARG A 130 -19.31 -1.88 13.27
C ARG A 130 -18.62 -0.53 13.43
N ARG A 131 -18.07 -0.04 12.32
CA ARG A 131 -17.42 1.26 12.18
C ARG A 131 -18.31 2.35 12.80
N PRO A 132 -17.80 3.21 13.71
CA PRO A 132 -18.54 4.40 14.10
C PRO A 132 -18.56 5.35 12.90
N VAL A 133 -19.75 5.51 12.31
CA VAL A 133 -20.11 6.62 11.42
C VAL A 133 -19.69 7.91 12.10
N TRP A 134 -18.81 8.65 11.43
CA TRP A 134 -18.46 10.02 11.77
C TRP A 134 -19.74 10.83 12.02
N ARG A 135 -19.83 11.54 13.16
CA ARG A 135 -20.86 12.55 13.41
C ARG A 135 -20.19 13.89 13.69
N PRO A 136 -20.57 14.97 12.98
CA PRO A 136 -20.15 16.31 13.34
C PRO A 136 -20.76 16.70 14.69
N TRP A 137 -20.05 17.54 15.44
CA TRP A 137 -20.55 18.19 16.66
C TRP A 137 -21.28 19.48 16.32
#